data_AF-A0A523HNC1-F1
#
_entry.id   AF-A0A523HNC1-F1
#
_cell.length_a   1.000
_cell.length_b   1.000
_cell.length_c   1.000
_cell.angle_alpha   90.00
_cell.angle_beta   90.00
_cell.angle_gamma   90.00
#
_symmetry.space_group_name_H-M   'P 1'
#
loop_
_entity.id
_entity.type
_entity.pdbx_description
1 polymer ?
#
loop_
_entity_poly.entity_id
_entity_poly.type
_entity_poly.pdbx_seq_one_letter_code
_entity_poly.pdbx_strand_id
1 'polypeptide(L)'
;MHASIYRPIPIYNTPGDWAAMMVYPYIYSTVGEWIGWVTPRKDVYDVHGYHVGWMTDEPRILKRRIQEGMLARRNPPATPERIRPPATVPLPPMMAELPFEVIDVFDDDHVYLTTLDHGEHKEDMD
;
A
#
# COMPACT_ATOMS: atom_id res chain seq x y z
N MET A 1 5.77 25.73 12.94
CA MET A 1 5.33 24.78 11.90
C MET A 1 4.34 23.84 12.56
N HIS A 2 3.05 23.94 12.26
CA HIS A 2 2.05 23.00 12.78
C HIS A 2 2.15 21.71 11.95
N ALA A 3 2.88 20.72 12.46
CA ALA A 3 2.76 19.36 11.94
C ALA A 3 1.36 18.89 12.29
N SER A 4 0.46 18.86 11.30
CA SER A 4 -0.79 18.11 11.44
C SER A 4 -0.37 16.65 11.65
N ILE A 5 -0.58 16.14 12.86
CA ILE A 5 -0.05 14.84 13.29
C ILE A 5 -0.88 13.75 12.62
N TYR A 6 -0.57 13.43 11.36
CA TYR A 6 -1.09 12.22 10.74
C TYR A 6 -0.50 11.04 11.51
N ARG A 7 -1.35 10.34 12.26
CA ARG A 7 -0.93 9.18 13.04
C ARG A 7 -0.50 8.07 12.06
N PRO A 8 0.70 7.51 12.21
CA PRO A 8 1.10 6.33 11.45
C PRO A 8 0.11 5.19 11.72
N ILE A 9 -0.34 4.54 10.66
CA ILE A 9 -1.26 3.39 10.73
C ILE A 9 -0.51 2.17 10.15
N PRO A 10 -0.27 1.12 10.95
CA PRO A 10 0.30 -0.12 10.43
C PRO A 10 -0.67 -0.77 9.47
N ILE A 11 -0.15 -1.34 8.39
CA ILE A 11 -0.87 -2.14 7.40
C ILE A 11 -0.40 -3.58 7.57
N TYR A 12 -1.37 -4.48 7.66
CA TYR A 12 -1.14 -5.90 7.83
C TYR A 12 -1.48 -6.66 6.54
N ASN A 13 -0.98 -7.88 6.44
CA ASN A 13 -1.48 -8.87 5.49
C ASN A 13 -2.59 -9.74 6.13
N THR A 14 -3.09 -10.75 5.41
CA THR A 14 -4.21 -11.58 5.89
C THR A 14 -3.84 -12.48 7.07
N PRO A 15 -2.64 -13.09 7.14
CA PRO A 15 -2.13 -13.72 8.36
C PRO A 15 -1.99 -12.80 9.57
N GLY A 16 -1.92 -11.48 9.35
CA GLY A 16 -1.77 -10.47 10.41
C GLY A 16 -0.33 -10.00 10.65
N ASP A 17 0.60 -10.34 9.77
CA ASP A 17 1.96 -9.81 9.77
C ASP A 17 1.96 -8.33 9.38
N TRP A 18 2.84 -7.56 10.02
CA TRP A 18 3.04 -6.16 9.67
C TRP A 18 3.80 -6.03 8.34
N ALA A 19 3.09 -5.61 7.30
CA ALA A 19 3.62 -5.55 5.94
C ALA A 19 4.05 -4.14 5.51
N ALA A 20 3.38 -3.10 5.99
CA ALA A 20 3.67 -1.72 5.60
C ALA A 20 3.17 -0.69 6.63
N MET A 21 3.51 0.58 6.43
CA MET A 21 3.09 1.69 7.28
C MET A 21 2.48 2.80 6.44
N MET A 22 1.27 3.23 6.77
CA MET A 22 0.66 4.41 6.17
C MET A 22 0.94 5.65 7.02
N VAL A 23 1.51 6.68 6.40
CA VAL A 23 1.48 8.05 6.91
C VAL A 23 0.88 8.91 5.81
N TYR A 24 -0.41 9.20 5.95
CA TYR A 24 -1.22 9.76 4.87
C TYR A 24 -0.55 10.96 4.17
N PRO A 25 -0.51 10.98 2.82
CA PRO A 25 -1.08 10.01 1.88
C PRO A 25 -0.13 8.85 1.52
N TYR A 26 1.02 8.72 2.16
CA TYR A 26 2.11 7.83 1.73
C TYR A 26 2.04 6.46 2.40
N ILE A 27 2.47 5.44 1.66
CA ILE A 27 2.65 4.07 2.14
C ILE A 27 4.14 3.75 2.09
N TYR A 28 4.65 3.27 3.21
CA TYR A 28 6.05 2.93 3.39
C TYR A 28 6.21 1.43 3.67
N SER A 29 7.33 0.86 3.21
CA SER A 29 7.77 -0.47 3.65
C SER A 29 8.10 -0.49 5.13
N THR A 30 8.28 -1.68 5.71
CA THR A 30 8.69 -1.87 7.11
C THR A 30 10.07 -1.28 7.42
N VAL A 31 10.88 -0.98 6.40
CA VAL A 31 12.18 -0.28 6.53
C VAL A 31 12.11 1.22 6.26
N GLY A 32 10.92 1.75 5.95
CA GLY A 32 10.64 3.18 5.84
C GLY A 32 10.77 3.77 4.45
N GLU A 33 10.89 2.94 3.41
CA GLU A 33 10.98 3.38 2.02
C GLU A 33 9.59 3.59 1.43
N TRP A 34 9.43 4.60 0.57
CA TRP A 34 8.16 4.87 -0.08
C TRP A 34 7.85 3.81 -1.14
N ILE A 35 6.69 3.16 -1.04
CA ILE A 35 6.26 2.05 -1.90
C ILE A 35 4.89 2.27 -2.56
N GLY A 36 4.20 3.35 -2.20
CA GLY A 36 2.89 3.68 -2.78
C GLY A 36 2.20 4.81 -2.04
N TRP A 37 0.97 5.11 -2.45
CA TRP A 37 0.19 6.19 -1.87
C TRP A 37 -1.30 5.88 -1.94
N VAL A 38 -2.07 6.54 -1.08
CA VAL A 38 -3.50 6.34 -0.92
C VAL A 38 -4.26 7.65 -1.13
N THR A 39 -5.44 7.55 -1.73
CA THR A 39 -6.35 8.68 -1.95
C THR A 39 -7.31 8.87 -0.77
N PRO A 40 -8.02 10.01 -0.66
CA PRO A 40 -9.12 10.16 0.30
C PRO A 40 -10.22 9.10 0.17
N ARG A 41 -10.38 8.48 -1.01
CA ARG A 41 -11.35 7.40 -1.26
C ARG A 41 -10.80 6.01 -0.94
N LYS A 42 -9.61 5.92 -0.37
CA LYS A 42 -8.87 4.69 -0.05
C LYS A 42 -8.38 3.89 -1.25
N ASP A 43 -8.48 4.40 -2.47
CA ASP A 43 -7.78 3.83 -3.63
C ASP A 43 -6.27 3.91 -3.39
N VAL A 44 -5.55 2.82 -3.65
CA VAL A 44 -4.10 2.68 -3.49
C VAL A 44 -3.42 2.59 -4.84
N TYR A 45 -2.32 3.32 -4.97
CA TYR A 45 -1.48 3.38 -6.15
C TYR A 45 -0.02 3.11 -5.79
N ASP A 46 0.73 2.57 -6.74
CA ASP A 46 2.18 2.44 -6.61
C ASP A 46 2.88 3.80 -6.79
N VAL A 47 4.20 3.81 -6.57
CA VAL A 47 5.04 5.01 -6.70
C VAL A 47 5.04 5.62 -8.11
N HIS A 48 4.68 4.84 -9.14
CA HIS A 48 4.57 5.31 -10.52
C HIS A 48 3.16 5.78 -10.87
N GLY A 49 2.16 5.48 -10.04
CA GLY A 49 0.78 5.89 -10.24
C GLY A 49 -0.13 4.84 -10.88
N TYR A 50 0.31 3.58 -10.96
CA TYR A 50 -0.55 2.46 -11.35
C TYR A 50 -1.46 2.08 -10.18
N HIS A 51 -2.74 1.82 -10.48
CA HIS A 51 -3.69 1.39 -9.47
C HIS A 51 -3.33 -0.02 -8.98
N VAL A 52 -3.24 -0.18 -7.67
CA VAL A 52 -2.88 -1.44 -7.01
C VAL A 52 -4.12 -2.10 -6.40
N GLY A 53 -4.97 -1.32 -5.73
CA GLY A 53 -6.09 -1.86 -4.95
C GLY A 53 -6.75 -0.77 -4.10
N TRP A 54 -7.36 -1.17 -2.99
CA TRP A 54 -7.94 -0.25 -2.01
C TRP A 54 -7.55 -0.63 -0.58
N MET A 55 -7.51 0.38 0.29
CA MET A 55 -7.29 0.20 1.72
C MET A 55 -8.61 -0.07 2.45
N THR A 56 -8.63 -1.07 3.32
CA THR A 56 -9.78 -1.44 4.17
C THR A 56 -9.79 -0.70 5.52
N ASP A 57 -10.87 -0.83 6.28
CA ASP A 57 -10.97 -0.26 7.65
C ASP A 57 -10.12 -1.04 8.67
N GLU A 58 -10.07 -2.37 8.54
CA GLU A 58 -9.00 -3.19 9.10
C GLU A 58 -7.77 -3.00 8.19
N PRO A 59 -6.67 -2.36 8.61
CA PRO A 59 -5.70 -1.84 7.65
C PRO A 59 -4.99 -2.94 6.85
N ARG A 60 -5.51 -3.23 5.65
CA ARG A 60 -4.97 -4.13 4.63
C ARG A 60 -5.11 -3.45 3.28
N ILE A 61 -4.33 -3.89 2.30
CA ILE A 61 -4.48 -3.45 0.91
C ILE A 61 -4.99 -4.64 0.12
N LEU A 62 -6.23 -4.52 -0.36
CA LEU A 62 -6.89 -5.59 -1.10
C LEU A 62 -7.05 -5.18 -2.56
N LYS A 63 -7.13 -6.17 -3.45
CA LYS A 63 -7.45 -5.96 -4.86
C LYS A 63 -8.43 -7.01 -5.36
N ARG A 64 -9.12 -6.71 -6.45
CA ARG A 64 -9.92 -7.71 -7.17
C ARG A 64 -8.94 -8.70 -7.81
N ARG A 65 -9.21 -10.00 -7.64
CA ARG A 65 -8.43 -11.09 -8.25
C ARG A 65 -8.39 -10.95 -9.77
N ILE A 66 -9.53 -10.60 -10.36
CA ILE A 66 -9.67 -10.30 -11.78
C ILE A 66 -10.06 -8.83 -11.88
N GLN A 67 -9.25 -8.04 -12.58
CA GLN A 67 -9.55 -6.66 -12.87
C GLN A 67 -9.93 -6.51 -14.34
N GLU A 68 -11.10 -5.95 -14.59
CA GLU A 68 -11.59 -5.69 -15.95
C GLU A 68 -11.00 -4.37 -16.46
N GLY A 69 -10.17 -4.48 -17.50
CA GLY A 69 -9.56 -3.33 -18.17
C GLY A 69 -8.43 -2.65 -17.38
N MET A 70 -7.75 -1.73 -18.06
CA MET A 70 -6.72 -0.91 -17.45
C MET A 70 -7.34 0.33 -16.80
N LEU A 71 -7.01 0.57 -15.53
CA LEU A 71 -7.36 1.82 -14.86
C LEU A 71 -6.37 2.92 -15.25
N ALA A 72 -6.88 4.15 -15.40
CA ALA A 72 -6.05 5.29 -15.74
C ALA A 72 -4.97 5.53 -14.68
N ARG A 73 -3.72 5.63 -15.14
CA ARG A 73 -2.57 6.04 -14.33
C ARG A 73 -2.83 7.41 -13.73
N ARG A 74 -2.50 7.59 -12.45
CA ARG A 74 -2.59 8.88 -11.75
C ARG A 74 -1.22 9.47 -11.51
N ASN A 75 -1.13 10.80 -11.45
CA ASN A 75 0.11 11.45 -11.03
C ASN A 75 0.34 11.19 -9.54
N PRO A 76 1.49 10.61 -9.15
CA PRO A 76 1.80 10.42 -7.74
C PRO A 76 1.99 11.77 -7.03
N PRO A 77 1.78 11.84 -5.71
CA PRO A 77 2.15 13.00 -4.91
C PRO A 77 3.67 13.26 -4.99
N ALA A 78 4.10 14.44 -4.54
CA ALA A 78 5.52 14.72 -4.40
C ALA A 78 6.20 13.65 -3.54
N THR A 79 7.34 13.14 -4.01
CA THR A 79 8.14 12.12 -3.34
C THR A 79 8.41 12.54 -1.88
N PRO A 80 8.02 11.71 -0.90
CA PRO A 80 8.26 12.02 0.50
C PRO A 80 9.72 11.73 0.91
N GLU A 81 10.12 12.27 2.05
CA GLU A 81 11.34 11.80 2.72
C GLU A 81 11.15 10.38 3.29
N ARG A 82 12.24 9.64 3.40
CA ARG A 82 12.26 8.34 4.09
C ARG A 82 11.90 8.52 5.57
N ILE A 83 11.09 7.62 6.11
CA ILE A 83 10.76 7.63 7.54
C ILE A 83 11.57 6.58 8.32
N ARG A 84 11.53 6.67 9.65
CA ARG A 84 11.94 5.58 10.55
C ARG A 84 10.69 4.97 11.15
N PRO A 85 10.21 3.81 10.65
CA PRO A 85 9.09 3.12 11.24
C PRO A 85 9.38 2.75 12.70
N PRO A 86 8.34 2.63 13.55
CA PRO A 86 8.52 2.14 14.91
C PRO A 86 9.06 0.70 14.91
N ALA A 87 9.78 0.33 15.97
CA ALA A 87 10.31 -1.03 16.10
C ALA A 87 9.22 -2.09 16.29
N THR A 88 8.05 -1.68 16.78
CA THR A 88 6.89 -2.54 17.03
C THR A 88 5.61 -1.81 16.64
N VAL A 89 4.63 -2.57 16.18
CA VAL A 89 3.27 -2.08 15.92
C VAL A 89 2.29 -2.79 16.86
N PRO A 90 1.07 -2.24 17.08
CA PRO A 90 0.00 -2.96 17.75
C PRO A 90 -0.27 -4.33 17.12
N LEU A 91 -0.98 -5.20 17.84
CA LEU A 91 -1.48 -6.44 17.23
C LEU A 91 -2.48 -6.10 16.13
N PRO A 92 -2.57 -6.94 15.07
CA PRO A 92 -3.61 -6.79 14.06
C PRO A 92 -5.00 -6.90 14.72
N PRO A 93 -6.01 -6.15 14.22
CA PRO A 93 -7.39 -6.46 14.54
C PRO A 93 -7.76 -7.87 14.04
N MET A 94 -8.93 -8.36 14.44
CA MET A 94 -9.48 -9.58 13.85
C MET A 94 -9.77 -9.33 12.37
N MET A 95 -9.05 -10.02 11.49
CA MET A 95 -9.16 -9.85 10.04
C MET A 95 -10.36 -10.63 9.49
N ALA A 96 -11.17 -9.98 8.66
CA ALA A 96 -12.22 -10.66 7.93
C ALA A 96 -11.64 -11.65 6.90
N GLU A 97 -12.32 -12.79 6.74
CA GLU A 97 -12.05 -13.72 5.64
C GLU A 97 -12.28 -13.04 4.28
N LEU A 98 -11.41 -13.33 3.32
CA LEU A 98 -11.51 -12.74 1.99
C LEU A 98 -12.40 -13.62 1.09
N PRO A 99 -13.38 -13.03 0.37
CA PRO A 99 -14.10 -13.74 -0.66
C PRO A 99 -13.15 -14.09 -1.82
N PHE A 100 -13.45 -15.14 -2.57
CA PHE A 100 -12.59 -15.64 -3.66
C PHE A 100 -12.18 -14.56 -4.69
N GLU A 101 -13.06 -13.60 -4.96
CA GLU A 101 -12.82 -12.51 -5.94
C GLU A 101 -11.86 -11.42 -5.44
N VAL A 102 -11.41 -11.50 -4.19
CA VAL A 102 -10.53 -10.51 -3.55
C VAL A 102 -9.28 -11.20 -3.05
N ILE A 103 -8.14 -10.55 -3.22
CA ILE A 103 -6.84 -11.01 -2.74
C ILE A 103 -6.16 -9.92 -1.93
N ASP A 104 -5.24 -10.34 -1.07
CA ASP A 104 -4.37 -9.44 -0.32
C ASP A 104 -3.13 -9.14 -1.16
N VAL A 105 -2.85 -7.85 -1.36
CA VAL A 105 -1.72 -7.43 -2.19
C VAL A 105 -0.39 -7.87 -1.58
N PHE A 106 -0.28 -7.87 -0.25
CA PHE A 106 0.96 -8.25 0.44
C PHE A 106 1.10 -9.76 0.65
N ASP A 107 0.10 -10.58 0.32
CA ASP A 107 0.25 -12.05 0.37
C ASP A 107 0.35 -12.64 -1.04
N ASP A 108 -0.54 -12.23 -1.94
CA ASP A 108 -0.68 -12.83 -3.27
C ASP A 108 0.10 -12.07 -4.36
N ASP A 109 0.40 -10.78 -4.17
CA ASP A 109 0.81 -9.91 -5.29
C ASP A 109 1.82 -8.80 -4.95
N HIS A 110 2.93 -9.20 -4.35
CA HIS A 110 3.95 -8.34 -3.74
C HIS A 110 4.64 -7.40 -4.75
N VAL A 111 4.59 -7.71 -6.04
CA VAL A 111 5.28 -6.97 -7.11
C VAL A 111 4.67 -5.58 -7.34
N TYR A 112 3.45 -5.34 -6.86
CA TYR A 112 2.77 -4.07 -7.12
C TYR A 112 3.25 -2.92 -6.24
N LEU A 113 3.69 -3.16 -5.00
CA LEU A 113 4.16 -2.13 -4.08
C LEU A 113 5.67 -2.23 -3.88
N THR A 114 6.41 -1.68 -4.83
CA THR A 114 7.87 -1.63 -4.86
C THR A 114 8.37 -0.21 -4.62
N THR A 115 9.64 -0.07 -4.25
CA THR A 115 10.29 1.23 -4.24
C THR A 115 10.48 1.76 -5.66
N LEU A 116 10.75 3.07 -5.79
CA LEU A 116 11.03 3.72 -7.08
C LEU A 116 12.12 3.01 -7.88
N ASP A 117 13.20 2.61 -7.21
CA ASP A 117 14.39 2.04 -7.86
C ASP A 117 14.17 0.57 -8.29
N HIS A 118 13.18 -0.12 -7.73
CA HIS A 118 12.84 -1.50 -8.07
C HIS A 118 11.77 -1.62 -9.17
N GLY A 119 11.09 -0.51 -9.52
CA GLY A 119 10.00 -0.50 -10.51
C GLY A 119 10.45 -0.42 -11.97
N GLU A 120 11.73 -0.16 -12.24
CA GLU A 120 12.27 -0.01 -13.61
C GLU A 120 12.16 -1.29 -14.48
N HIS A 121 11.78 -2.43 -13.90
CA HIS A 121 11.53 -3.68 -14.63
C HIS A 121 10.06 -3.95 -15.01
N LYS A 122 9.13 -3.03 -14.71
CA LYS A 122 7.70 -3.20 -15.06
C LYS A 122 7.40 -2.93 -16.55
N GLU A 123 8.29 -2.28 -17.29
CA GLU A 123 8.06 -1.91 -18.71
C GLU A 123 8.16 -3.10 -19.68
N ASP A 124 8.71 -4.24 -19.26
CA ASP A 124 8.99 -5.38 -20.14
C ASP A 124 7.91 -6.49 -20.11
N MET A 125 6.78 -6.29 -19.41
CA MET A 125 5.74 -7.32 -19.23
C MET A 125 4.44 -7.08 -20.02
N ASP A 126 4.44 -6.16 -20.99
CA ASP A 126 3.32 -5.91 -21.91
C ASP A 126 3.56 -6.53 -23.30
#